data_AF-A0A920KLF7-F1
#
_entry.id   AF-A0A920KLF7-F1
#
_cell.length_a   1.000
_cell.length_b   1.000
_cell.length_c   1.000
_cell.angle_alpha   90.00
_cell.angle_beta   90.00
_cell.angle_gamma   90.00
#
_symmetry.space_group_name_H-M   'P 1'
#
loop_
_entity.id
_entity.type
_entity.pdbx_description
1 polymer ?
#
loop_
_entity_poly.entity_id
_entity_poly.type
_entity_poly.pdbx_seq_one_letter_code
_entity_poly.pdbx_strand_id
1 'polypeptide(L)'
;MKEYSQYGEDIPFGDSTPRAGNDSGGGQPGRILKCKGWETDPNAYTYFITQAAVWEKVCDVIGKPEWKEDENYSTPEKRLPRLNNIFDTIESWTKTKTKFEVMEICNPLDIPVGPILSMKEIAEESRP
;
A
#
# COMPACT_ATOMS: atom_id res chain seq x y z
N MET A 1 9.44 0.21 17.67
CA MET A 1 8.04 0.63 17.97
C MET A 1 7.56 1.80 17.07
N LYS A 2 8.45 2.66 16.55
CA LYS A 2 8.04 3.73 15.61
C LYS A 2 7.58 3.25 14.24
N GLU A 3 7.85 1.99 13.91
CA GLU A 3 7.57 1.36 12.61
C GLU A 3 6.14 0.80 12.51
N TYR A 4 5.37 0.86 13.60
CA TYR A 4 3.98 0.43 13.65
C TYR A 4 3.04 1.59 13.37
N SER A 5 1.90 1.35 12.70
CA SER A 5 0.92 2.40 12.39
C SER A 5 0.40 3.15 13.62
N GLN A 6 0.26 2.46 14.76
CA GLN A 6 -0.18 3.05 16.02
C GLN A 6 0.67 4.26 16.43
N TYR A 7 1.95 4.29 16.06
CA TYR A 7 2.83 5.43 16.31
C TYR A 7 2.41 6.69 15.55
N GLY A 8 1.93 6.54 14.32
CA GLY A 8 1.43 7.66 13.50
C GLY A 8 -0.03 8.03 13.78
N GLU A 9 -0.75 7.23 14.56
CA GLU A 9 -2.17 7.40 14.90
C GLU A 9 -2.39 7.85 16.35
N ASP A 10 -1.31 8.16 17.09
CA ASP A 10 -1.33 8.53 18.51
C ASP A 10 -2.05 7.50 19.40
N ILE A 11 -2.03 6.22 19.00
CA ILE A 11 -2.60 5.13 19.77
C ILE A 11 -1.53 4.64 20.76
N PRO A 12 -1.78 4.73 22.09
CA PRO A 12 -0.79 4.30 23.07
C PRO A 12 -0.61 2.78 23.02
N PHE A 13 0.64 2.33 23.09
CA PHE A 13 0.96 0.93 23.29
C PHE A 13 0.68 0.53 24.74
N GLY A 14 0.00 -0.60 24.92
CA GLY A 14 -0.10 -1.27 26.22
C GLY A 14 1.03 -2.29 26.41
N ASP A 15 0.85 -3.19 27.39
CA ASP A 15 1.85 -4.23 27.73
C ASP A 15 1.91 -5.39 26.71
N SER A 16 1.04 -5.41 25.71
CA SER A 16 0.93 -6.44 24.68
C SER A 16 0.88 -5.83 23.29
N THR A 17 1.47 -6.51 22.29
CA THR A 17 1.39 -6.11 20.88
C THR A 17 -0.08 -5.95 20.43
N PRO A 18 -0.48 -4.78 19.92
CA PRO A 18 -1.85 -4.53 19.50
C PRO A 18 -2.17 -5.20 18.15
N ARG A 19 -3.45 -5.26 17.80
CA ARG A 19 -3.88 -5.56 16.41
C ARG A 19 -3.51 -4.39 15.50
N ALA A 20 -3.04 -4.70 14.29
CA ALA A 20 -2.58 -3.71 13.31
C ALA A 20 -3.31 -3.79 11.95
N GLY A 21 -4.47 -4.44 11.90
CA GLY A 21 -5.23 -4.59 10.66
C GLY A 21 -4.43 -5.26 9.55
N ASN A 22 -4.24 -4.54 8.44
CA ASN A 22 -3.55 -5.03 7.24
C ASN A 22 -2.11 -4.49 7.10
N ASP A 23 -1.53 -3.94 8.16
CA ASP A 23 -0.13 -3.51 8.12
C ASP A 23 0.81 -4.70 7.89
N SER A 24 1.91 -4.47 7.17
CA SER A 24 2.91 -5.48 6.82
C SER A 24 3.68 -6.08 8.01
N GLY A 25 3.70 -5.40 9.16
CA GLY A 25 4.30 -5.89 10.39
C GLY A 25 5.84 -5.84 10.46
N GLY A 26 6.50 -5.25 9.46
CA GLY A 26 7.96 -5.10 9.41
C GLY A 26 8.41 -3.72 8.90
N GLY A 27 9.69 -3.58 8.55
CA GLY A 27 10.29 -2.29 8.17
C GLY A 27 9.87 -1.71 6.82
N GLN A 28 8.93 -2.34 6.11
CA GLN A 28 8.42 -1.88 4.81
C GLN A 28 6.91 -1.69 4.91
N PRO A 29 6.40 -0.46 5.09
CA PRO A 29 4.97 -0.22 5.25
C PRO A 29 4.17 -0.75 4.06
N GLY A 30 3.09 -1.47 4.33
CA GLY A 30 2.17 -1.98 3.31
C GLY A 30 0.76 -2.15 3.85
N ARG A 31 -0.24 -2.05 2.97
CA ARG A 31 -1.67 -2.14 3.31
C ARG A 31 -2.49 -2.75 2.18
N ILE A 32 -3.66 -3.29 2.53
CA ILE A 32 -4.73 -3.60 1.57
C ILE A 32 -5.43 -2.31 1.14
N LEU A 33 -5.54 -2.06 -0.16
CA LEU A 33 -6.16 -0.88 -0.76
C LEU A 33 -7.27 -1.28 -1.74
N LYS A 34 -8.35 -0.51 -1.75
CA LYS A 34 -9.47 -0.70 -2.69
C LYS A 34 -9.03 -0.47 -4.13
N CYS A 35 -9.51 -1.30 -5.04
CA CYS A 35 -9.41 -1.11 -6.48
C CYS A 35 -10.78 -0.75 -7.08
N LYS A 36 -10.82 -0.43 -8.36
CA LYS A 36 -12.05 -0.21 -9.12
C LYS A 36 -12.99 -1.41 -8.97
N GLY A 37 -14.24 -1.17 -8.56
CA GLY A 37 -15.28 -2.19 -8.39
C GLY A 37 -15.43 -2.76 -6.98
N TRP A 38 -14.63 -2.28 -6.01
CA TRP A 38 -14.67 -2.72 -4.60
C TRP A 38 -16.05 -2.59 -3.94
N GLU A 39 -16.93 -1.71 -4.44
CA GLU A 39 -18.29 -1.54 -3.95
C GLU A 39 -19.16 -2.79 -4.16
N THR A 40 -18.83 -3.58 -5.19
CA THR A 40 -19.62 -4.75 -5.63
C THR A 40 -18.84 -6.05 -5.63
N ASP A 41 -17.50 -5.99 -5.69
CA ASP A 41 -16.61 -7.15 -5.63
C ASP A 41 -15.76 -7.11 -4.35
N PRO A 42 -15.95 -8.05 -3.39
CA PRO A 42 -15.19 -8.08 -2.15
C PRO A 42 -13.71 -8.44 -2.34
N ASN A 43 -13.29 -8.87 -3.54
CA ASN A 43 -11.90 -9.18 -3.86
C ASN A 43 -11.25 -8.14 -4.79
N ALA A 44 -11.93 -7.03 -5.11
CA ALA A 44 -11.36 -5.93 -5.90
C ALA A 44 -10.44 -5.05 -5.03
N TYR A 45 -9.33 -5.65 -4.59
CA TYR A 45 -8.32 -5.05 -3.73
C TYR A 45 -6.91 -5.48 -4.15
N THR A 46 -5.92 -4.71 -3.70
CA THR A 46 -4.49 -5.04 -3.84
C THR A 46 -3.77 -4.89 -2.50
N TYR A 47 -2.73 -5.68 -2.25
CA TYR A 47 -1.76 -5.42 -1.20
C TYR A 47 -0.61 -4.61 -1.77
N PHE A 48 -0.39 -3.39 -1.25
CA PHE A 48 0.59 -2.43 -1.80
C PHE A 48 1.67 -2.12 -0.76
N ILE A 49 2.95 -2.21 -1.13
CA ILE A 49 4.09 -1.94 -0.24
C ILE A 49 4.87 -0.70 -0.71
N THR A 50 5.05 0.29 0.16
CA THR A 50 5.80 1.52 -0.14
C THR A 50 7.25 1.39 0.31
N GLN A 51 8.04 0.56 -0.39
CA GLN A 51 9.44 0.39 -0.04
C GLN A 51 10.28 1.63 -0.30
N ALA A 52 11.28 1.88 0.54
CA ALA A 52 12.15 3.06 0.40
C ALA A 52 12.86 3.11 -0.97
N ALA A 53 13.32 1.96 -1.48
CA ALA A 53 14.05 1.86 -2.75
C ALA A 53 13.23 2.21 -3.99
N VAL A 54 11.90 2.18 -3.89
CA VAL A 54 10.99 2.45 -5.02
C VAL A 54 10.10 3.68 -4.77
N TRP A 55 10.37 4.44 -3.71
CA TRP A 55 9.54 5.58 -3.31
C TRP A 55 9.33 6.59 -4.44
N GLU A 56 10.39 6.94 -5.17
CA GLU A 56 10.28 7.88 -6.29
C GLU A 56 9.36 7.36 -7.40
N LYS A 57 9.44 6.06 -7.69
CA LYS A 57 8.57 5.43 -8.69
C LYS A 57 7.11 5.41 -8.22
N VAL A 58 6.87 5.17 -6.93
CA VAL A 58 5.52 5.28 -6.33
C VAL A 58 4.98 6.70 -6.49
N CYS A 59 5.79 7.72 -6.21
CA CYS A 59 5.43 9.13 -6.38
C CYS A 59 5.02 9.45 -7.82
N ASP A 60 5.76 8.95 -8.81
CA ASP A 60 5.43 9.15 -10.22
C ASP A 60 4.11 8.48 -10.59
N VAL A 61 3.90 7.23 -10.16
CA VAL A 61 2.70 6.43 -10.47
C VAL A 61 1.43 7.10 -9.93
N ILE A 62 1.47 7.62 -8.71
CA ILE A 62 0.30 8.24 -8.06
C ILE A 62 0.13 9.72 -8.42
N GLY A 63 0.97 10.28 -9.31
CA GLY A 63 0.89 11.68 -9.74
C GLY A 63 1.31 12.67 -8.65
N LYS A 64 2.28 12.28 -7.81
CA LYS A 64 2.87 13.08 -6.73
C LYS A 64 4.39 13.23 -6.85
N PRO A 65 4.94 13.64 -8.01
CA PRO A 65 6.39 13.76 -8.18
C PRO A 65 7.04 14.73 -7.18
N GLU A 66 6.29 15.69 -6.64
CA GLU A 66 6.76 16.63 -5.63
C GLU A 66 7.17 15.94 -4.30
N TRP A 67 6.60 14.78 -3.99
CA TRP A 67 6.88 14.05 -2.75
C TRP A 67 8.28 13.43 -2.68
N LYS A 68 9.01 13.40 -3.80
CA LYS A 68 10.41 12.93 -3.83
C LYS A 68 11.32 13.82 -3.00
N GLU A 69 11.12 15.14 -3.11
CA GLU A 69 11.95 16.16 -2.47
C GLU A 69 11.26 16.85 -1.29
N ASP A 70 9.96 16.60 -1.08
CA ASP A 70 9.20 17.22 0.01
C ASP A 70 9.82 16.88 1.38
N GLU A 71 9.97 17.90 2.21
CA GLU A 71 10.55 17.78 3.55
C GLU A 71 9.78 16.83 4.48
N ASN A 72 8.53 16.51 4.12
CA ASN A 72 7.62 15.63 4.85
C ASN A 72 7.60 14.18 4.32
N TYR A 73 8.10 13.93 3.10
CA TYR A 73 7.93 12.63 2.42
C TYR A 73 9.23 12.01 1.88
N SER A 74 10.29 12.80 1.75
CA SER A 74 11.59 12.40 1.17
C SER A 74 12.25 11.18 1.84
N THR A 75 12.18 11.05 3.18
CA THR A 75 12.82 9.93 3.91
C THR A 75 11.80 9.00 4.59
N PRO A 76 12.16 7.72 4.85
CA PRO A 76 11.28 6.79 5.55
C PRO A 76 10.76 7.34 6.88
N GLU A 77 11.63 7.95 7.70
CA GLU A 77 11.28 8.48 9.02
C GLU A 77 10.24 9.59 8.94
N LYS A 78 10.31 10.41 7.89
CA LYS A 78 9.37 11.50 7.64
C LYS A 78 8.01 10.99 7.16
N ARG A 79 8.00 9.86 6.44
CA ARG A 79 6.77 9.19 5.96
C ARG A 79 5.99 8.45 7.05
N LEU A 80 6.66 7.90 8.06
CA LEU A 80 6.03 7.13 9.15
C LEU A 80 4.81 7.81 9.80
N PRO A 81 4.87 9.08 10.25
CA PRO A 81 3.70 9.76 10.82
C PRO A 81 2.63 10.15 9.79
N ARG A 82 2.86 9.88 8.50
CA ARG A 82 2.00 10.29 7.37
C ARG A 82 1.49 9.11 6.55
N LEU A 83 1.68 7.87 7.03
CA LEU A 83 1.28 6.67 6.31
C LEU A 83 -0.20 6.68 5.92
N ASN A 84 -1.09 7.20 6.76
CA ASN A 84 -2.51 7.33 6.42
C ASN A 84 -2.71 8.20 5.18
N ASN A 85 -2.13 9.39 5.13
CA ASN A 85 -2.23 10.27 3.97
C ASN A 85 -1.59 9.65 2.70
N ILE A 86 -0.46 8.96 2.85
CA ILE A 86 0.22 8.28 1.75
C ILE A 86 -0.68 7.18 1.18
N PHE A 87 -1.20 6.29 2.02
CA PHE A 87 -2.04 5.19 1.59
C PHE A 87 -3.42 5.66 1.09
N ASP A 88 -3.99 6.73 1.61
CA ASP A 88 -5.21 7.34 1.08
C ASP A 88 -5.00 7.90 -0.34
N THR A 89 -3.82 8.48 -0.59
CA THR A 89 -3.45 8.98 -1.92
C THR A 89 -3.22 7.83 -2.90
N ILE A 90 -2.53 6.77 -2.47
CA ILE A 90 -2.38 5.56 -3.27
C ILE A 90 -3.75 4.92 -3.53
N GLU A 91 -4.64 4.83 -2.53
CA GLU A 91 -5.97 4.26 -2.67
C GLU A 91 -6.83 5.06 -3.67
N SER A 92 -6.71 6.39 -3.66
CA SER A 92 -7.37 7.25 -4.65
C SER A 92 -6.93 6.91 -6.07
N TRP A 93 -5.65 6.57 -6.26
CA TRP A 93 -5.14 6.09 -7.54
C TRP A 93 -5.58 4.65 -7.85
N THR A 94 -5.50 3.71 -6.90
CA THR A 94 -5.88 2.30 -7.15
C THR A 94 -7.37 2.13 -7.43
N LYS A 95 -8.25 2.96 -6.85
CA LYS A 95 -9.70 2.96 -7.15
C LYS A 95 -10.03 3.27 -8.61
N THR A 96 -9.10 3.86 -9.36
CA THR A 96 -9.29 4.13 -10.79
C THR A 96 -9.01 2.91 -11.68
N LYS A 97 -8.46 1.83 -11.12
CA LYS A 97 -7.92 0.66 -11.83
C LYS A 97 -8.37 -0.64 -11.20
N THR A 98 -8.49 -1.69 -11.99
CA THR A 98 -8.68 -3.05 -11.46
C THR A 98 -7.43 -3.52 -10.72
N LYS A 99 -7.55 -4.54 -9.86
CA LYS A 99 -6.42 -5.11 -9.12
C LYS A 99 -5.30 -5.64 -10.02
N PHE A 100 -5.64 -6.11 -11.22
CA PHE A 100 -4.68 -6.58 -12.22
C PHE A 100 -3.99 -5.42 -12.96
N GLU A 101 -4.73 -4.38 -13.36
CA GLU A 101 -4.14 -3.16 -13.95
C GLU A 101 -3.15 -2.48 -12.99
N VAL A 102 -3.45 -2.47 -11.68
CA VAL A 102 -2.49 -1.99 -10.67
C VAL A 102 -1.19 -2.80 -10.72
N MET A 103 -1.31 -4.13 -10.71
CA MET A 103 -0.15 -5.03 -10.79
C MET A 103 0.65 -4.85 -12.08
N GLU A 104 -0.02 -4.74 -13.23
CA GLU A 104 0.61 -4.54 -14.53
C GLU A 104 1.41 -3.23 -14.62
N ILE A 105 0.93 -2.15 -13.99
CA ILE A 105 1.64 -0.86 -13.95
C ILE A 105 2.81 -0.89 -12.97
N CYS A 106 2.64 -1.54 -11.82
CA CYS A 106 3.64 -1.54 -10.75
C CYS A 106 4.80 -2.53 -11.00
N ASN A 107 4.54 -3.69 -11.62
CA ASN A 107 5.54 -4.73 -11.83
C ASN A 107 6.78 -4.26 -12.61
N PRO A 108 6.68 -3.55 -13.75
CA PRO A 108 7.85 -3.04 -14.48
C PRO A 108 8.67 -2.01 -13.70
N LEU A 109 8.11 -1.47 -12.62
CA LEU A 109 8.73 -0.47 -11.77
C LEU A 109 9.32 -1.09 -10.49
N ASP A 110 9.28 -2.41 -10.35
CA ASP A 110 9.68 -3.13 -9.13
C ASP A 110 8.90 -2.69 -7.87
N ILE A 111 7.73 -2.06 -8.04
CA ILE A 111 6.88 -1.66 -6.92
C ILE A 111 6.15 -2.93 -6.43
N PRO A 112 6.39 -3.39 -5.18
CA PRO A 112 5.80 -4.64 -4.72
C PRO A 112 4.30 -4.46 -4.48
N VAL A 113 3.51 -5.12 -5.33
CA VAL A 113 2.06 -5.18 -5.21
C VAL A 113 1.57 -6.59 -5.52
N GLY A 114 0.42 -6.98 -4.96
CA GLY A 114 -0.21 -8.26 -5.26
C GLY A 114 -1.73 -8.14 -5.26
N PRO A 115 -2.43 -8.63 -6.30
CA PRO A 115 -3.88 -8.63 -6.31
C PRO A 115 -4.41 -9.55 -5.20
N ILE A 116 -5.50 -9.15 -4.54
CA ILE A 116 -6.22 -10.05 -3.65
C ILE A 116 -6.99 -11.05 -4.51
N LEU A 117 -6.50 -12.27 -4.59
CA LEU A 117 -7.13 -13.35 -5.35
C LEU A 117 -8.25 -13.99 -4.55
N SER A 118 -9.42 -14.09 -5.17
CA SER A 118 -10.53 -14.90 -4.70
C SER A 118 -10.22 -16.39 -4.84
N MET A 119 -10.93 -17.23 -4.08
CA MET A 119 -10.80 -18.68 -4.22
C MET A 119 -11.13 -19.19 -5.62
N LYS A 120 -12.05 -18.52 -6.34
CA LYS A 120 -12.40 -18.86 -7.71
C LYS A 120 -11.23 -18.58 -8.65
N GLU A 121 -10.62 -17.40 -8.56
CA GLU A 121 -9.44 -17.06 -9.37
C GLU A 121 -8.29 -18.04 -9.12
N ILE A 122 -8.03 -18.40 -7.87
CA ILE A 122 -7.00 -19.40 -7.54
C ILE A 122 -7.33 -20.79 -8.12
N ALA A 123 -8.60 -21.19 -8.11
CA ALA A 123 -9.03 -22.49 -8.62
C ALA A 123 -9.00 -22.58 -10.16
N GLU A 124 -9.22 -21.46 -10.84
CA GLU A 124 -9.27 -21.36 -12.30
C GLU A 124 -7.93 -20.93 -12.93
N GLU A 125 -6.96 -20.49 -12.11
CA GLU A 125 -5.63 -20.10 -12.57
C GLU A 125 -4.87 -21.31 -13.15
N SER A 126 -4.70 -21.32 -14.47
CA SER A 126 -3.74 -22.21 -15.12
C SER A 126 -2.34 -21.67 -14.85
N ARG A 127 -1.62 -22.28 -13.91
CA ARG A 127 -0.21 -21.96 -13.70
C ARG A 127 0.59 -22.29 -14.98
N PRO A 128 1.51 -21.41 -15.42
CA PRO A 128 2.49 -21.76 -16.43
C PRO A 128 3.45 -22.85 -15.96
#